data_AF-A0A954M8P1-F1
#
_entry.id   AF-A0A954M8P1-F1
#
_cell.length_a   1.000
_cell.length_b   1.000
_cell.length_c   1.000
_cell.angle_alpha   90.00
_cell.angle_beta   90.00
_cell.angle_gamma   90.00
#
_symmetry.space_group_name_H-M   'P 1'
#
loop_
_entity.id
_entity.type
_entity.pdbx_description
1 polymer ?
#
loop_
_entity_poly.entity_id
_entity_poly.type
_entity_poly.pdbx_seq_one_letter_code
_entity_poly.pdbx_strand_id
1 'polypeptide(L)'
;IGTAMFFAWSAAFETVPRISLTRSTIIALLYVGLLVSGFCFAANAWLLKRHGASQVSVFSFATPVCGVTLGVLLRGDQLSLWLALAGVCVAVGIWLTNRSVRR
;
A
#
# COMPACT_ATOMS: atom_id res chain seq x y z
N ILE A 1 -6.71 8.99 -26.11
CA ILE A 1 -5.33 9.18 -26.64
C ILE A 1 -4.32 8.40 -25.80
N GLY A 2 -4.17 8.67 -24.50
CA GLY A 2 -3.18 7.97 -23.65
C GLY A 2 -3.34 6.45 -23.56
N THR A 3 -4.57 5.94 -23.43
CA THR A 3 -4.85 4.48 -23.40
C THR A 3 -4.45 3.79 -24.70
N ALA A 4 -4.75 4.40 -25.86
CA ALA A 4 -4.36 3.88 -27.17
C ALA A 4 -2.83 3.88 -27.35
N MET A 5 -2.16 4.96 -26.92
CA MET A 5 -0.69 5.06 -26.98
C MET A 5 0.00 4.02 -26.07
N PHE A 6 -0.55 3.78 -24.88
CA PHE A 6 -0.05 2.78 -23.94
C PHE A 6 -0.18 1.35 -24.50
N PHE A 7 -1.34 1.00 -25.08
CA PHE A 7 -1.53 -0.31 -25.70
C PHE A 7 -0.61 -0.53 -26.91
N ALA A 8 -0.41 0.50 -27.73
CA ALA A 8 0.54 0.44 -28.85
C ALA A 8 1.98 0.24 -28.36
N TRP A 9 2.37 0.92 -27.29
CA TRP A 9 3.71 0.79 -26.69
C TRP A 9 3.91 -0.56 -26.00
N SER A 10 2.94 -1.03 -25.21
CA SER A 10 2.97 -2.35 -24.56
C SER A 10 3.04 -3.46 -25.61
N ALA A 11 2.26 -3.41 -26.68
CA ALA A 11 2.33 -4.41 -27.75
C ALA A 11 3.69 -4.45 -28.48
N ALA A 12 4.37 -3.30 -28.60
CA ALA A 12 5.66 -3.19 -29.27
C ALA A 12 6.85 -3.65 -28.40
N PHE A 13 6.76 -3.52 -27.07
CA PHE A 13 7.89 -3.74 -26.15
C PHE A 13 7.69 -4.88 -25.14
N GLU A 14 6.45 -5.35 -24.94
CA GLU A 14 6.15 -6.35 -23.92
C GLU A 14 6.25 -7.77 -24.49
N THR A 15 7.38 -8.43 -24.23
CA THR A 15 7.48 -9.88 -24.37
C THR A 15 6.65 -10.52 -23.25
N VAL A 16 5.38 -10.82 -23.52
CA VAL A 16 4.47 -11.43 -22.56
C VAL A 16 5.11 -12.71 -22.01
N PRO A 17 5.58 -12.73 -20.75
CA PRO A 17 6.05 -13.96 -20.14
C PRO A 17 4.84 -14.89 -20.10
N ARG A 18 5.00 -16.18 -20.44
CA ARG A 18 3.88 -17.12 -20.30
C ARG A 18 3.52 -17.19 -18.82
N ILE A 19 2.48 -16.46 -18.43
CA ILE A 19 1.90 -16.50 -17.10
C ILE A 19 1.41 -17.93 -16.93
N SER A 20 2.18 -18.71 -16.19
CA SER A 20 1.79 -20.06 -15.83
C SER A 20 0.65 -19.90 -14.85
N LEU A 21 -0.59 -20.07 -15.32
CA LEU A 21 -1.81 -20.10 -14.51
C LEU A 21 -1.76 -21.34 -13.61
N THR A 22 -0.88 -21.27 -12.63
CA THR A 22 -0.68 -22.29 -11.63
C THR A 22 -1.78 -22.11 -10.60
N ARG A 23 -2.30 -23.21 -10.05
CA ARG A 23 -3.31 -23.19 -8.98
C ARG A 23 -2.92 -22.23 -7.85
N SER A 24 -1.62 -22.13 -7.54
CA SER A 24 -1.07 -21.19 -6.56
C SER A 24 -1.35 -19.72 -6.89
N THR A 25 -1.21 -19.30 -8.16
CA THR A 25 -1.43 -17.92 -8.59
C THR A 25 -2.90 -17.52 -8.42
N ILE A 26 -3.82 -18.43 -8.77
CA ILE A 26 -5.26 -18.20 -8.63
C ILE A 26 -5.63 -18.03 -7.15
N ILE A 27 -5.11 -18.90 -6.28
CA ILE A 27 -5.36 -18.81 -4.83
C ILE A 27 -4.79 -17.52 -4.26
N ALA A 28 -3.56 -17.12 -4.65
CA ALA A 28 -2.96 -15.87 -4.20
C ALA A 28 -3.79 -14.64 -4.63
N LEU A 29 -4.30 -14.64 -5.87
CA LEU A 29 -5.16 -13.57 -6.40
C LEU A 29 -6.48 -13.48 -5.63
N LEU A 30 -7.12 -14.62 -5.36
CA LEU A 30 -8.35 -14.66 -4.58
C LEU A 30 -8.12 -14.20 -3.14
N TYR A 31 -7.00 -14.60 -2.52
CA TYR A 31 -6.64 -14.17 -1.17
C TYR A 31 -6.46 -12.65 -1.10
N VAL A 32 -5.63 -12.06 -1.96
CA VAL A 32 -5.36 -10.61 -1.90
C VAL A 32 -6.55 -9.77 -2.39
N GLY A 33 -7.24 -10.23 -3.44
CA GLY A 33 -8.35 -9.50 -4.05
C GLY A 33 -9.65 -9.57 -3.25
N LEU A 34 -9.96 -10.72 -2.65
CA LEU A 34 -11.22 -10.90 -1.93
C LEU A 34 -11.06 -10.65 -0.43
N LEU A 35 -10.11 -11.33 0.22
CA LEU A 35 -9.98 -11.29 1.67
C LEU A 35 -9.25 -10.02 2.13
N VAL A 36 -8.07 -9.75 1.60
CA VAL A 36 -7.26 -8.59 2.03
C VAL A 36 -7.92 -7.28 1.61
N SER A 37 -8.20 -7.12 0.32
CA SER A 37 -8.83 -5.89 -0.20
C SER A 37 -10.25 -5.70 0.33
N GLY A 38 -11.06 -6.75 0.38
CA GLY A 38 -12.43 -6.68 0.91
C GLY A 38 -12.45 -6.20 2.37
N PHE A 39 -11.61 -6.78 3.22
CA PHE A 39 -11.49 -6.32 4.61
C PHE A 39 -10.95 -4.89 4.72
N CYS A 40 -9.94 -4.54 3.91
CA CYS A 40 -9.36 -3.19 3.88
C CYS A 40 -10.41 -2.13 3.51
N PHE A 41 -11.20 -2.37 2.46
CA PHE A 41 -12.25 -1.46 2.04
C PHE A 41 -13.42 -1.42 3.03
N ALA A 42 -13.81 -2.55 3.62
CA ALA A 42 -14.84 -2.59 4.66
C ALA A 42 -14.42 -1.79 5.90
N ALA A 43 -13.18 -1.98 6.38
CA ALA A 43 -12.61 -1.21 7.47
C ALA A 43 -12.54 0.28 7.11
N ASN A 44 -12.06 0.62 5.90
CA ASN A 44 -12.01 2.00 5.43
C ASN A 44 -13.42 2.65 5.38
N ALA A 45 -14.40 1.95 4.83
CA ALA A 45 -15.79 2.42 4.78
C ALA A 45 -16.39 2.60 6.18
N TRP A 46 -16.08 1.68 7.11
CA TRP A 46 -16.51 1.79 8.50
C TRP A 46 -15.85 2.97 9.23
N LEU A 47 -14.55 3.20 9.01
CA LEU A 47 -13.83 4.35 9.54
C LEU A 47 -14.41 5.67 8.99
N LEU A 48 -14.67 5.77 7.69
CA LEU A 48 -15.32 6.94 7.09
C LEU A 48 -16.69 7.24 7.72
N LYS A 49 -17.43 6.20 8.10
CA LYS A 49 -18.76 6.34 8.70
C LYS A 49 -18.73 6.83 10.15
N ARG A 50 -17.64 6.56 10.88
CA ARG A 50 -17.52 6.83 12.33
C ARG A 50 -16.57 7.98 12.67
N HIS A 51 -15.62 8.30 11.79
CA HIS A 51 -14.66 9.39 11.95
C HIS A 51 -14.61 10.20 10.64
N GLY A 52 -14.77 11.53 10.73
CA GLY A 52 -14.71 12.41 9.57
C GLY A 52 -13.41 12.23 8.77
N ALA A 53 -13.45 12.49 7.45
CA ALA A 53 -12.41 12.19 6.46
C ALA A 53 -10.95 12.52 6.86
N SER A 54 -10.77 13.48 7.78
CA SER A 54 -9.48 13.89 8.34
C SER A 54 -8.79 12.82 9.22
N GLN A 55 -9.53 11.92 9.87
CA GLN A 55 -8.95 10.84 10.69
C GLN A 55 -8.54 9.62 9.84
N VAL A 56 -9.23 9.40 8.73
CA VAL A 56 -8.93 8.33 7.78
C VAL A 56 -7.60 8.59 7.06
N SER A 57 -7.31 9.84 6.72
CA SER A 57 -6.05 10.21 6.08
C SER A 57 -4.85 9.98 7.00
N VAL A 58 -4.99 10.18 8.32
CA VAL A 58 -3.95 9.86 9.31
C VAL A 58 -3.65 8.35 9.32
N PHE A 59 -4.65 7.50 9.10
CA PHE A 59 -4.47 6.04 9.03
C PHE A 59 -3.61 5.63 7.82
N SER A 60 -3.77 6.30 6.68
CA SER A 60 -2.93 6.07 5.49
C SER A 60 -1.45 6.38 5.73
N PHE A 61 -1.14 7.31 6.64
CA PHE A 61 0.25 7.57 7.04
C PHE A 61 0.81 6.52 8.02
N ALA A 62 -0.05 5.84 8.80
CA ALA A 62 0.37 4.75 9.68
C ALA A 62 0.67 3.45 8.90
N THR A 63 -0.03 3.19 7.80
CA THR A 63 0.17 2.00 6.95
C THR A 63 1.63 1.73 6.57
N PRO A 64 2.40 2.69 6.01
CA PRO A 64 3.81 2.46 5.68
C PRO A 64 4.68 2.22 6.93
N VAL A 65 4.38 2.86 8.07
CA VAL A 65 5.11 2.61 9.32
C VAL A 65 4.90 1.19 9.80
N CYS A 66 3.63 0.74 9.87
CA CYS A 66 3.30 -0.65 10.20
C CYS A 66 3.91 -1.65 9.21
N GLY A 67 3.92 -1.32 7.92
CA GLY A 67 4.55 -2.14 6.89
C GLY A 67 6.07 -2.27 7.08
N VAL A 68 6.76 -1.17 7.39
CA VAL A 68 8.20 -1.18 7.67
C VAL A 68 8.50 -1.93 8.97
N THR A 69 7.77 -1.67 10.06
CA THR A 69 8.01 -2.36 11.34
C THR A 69 7.77 -3.86 11.24
N LEU A 70 6.68 -4.28 10.61
CA LEU A 70 6.42 -5.70 10.34
C LEU A 70 7.45 -6.31 9.38
N GLY A 71 7.88 -5.56 8.36
CA GLY A 71 8.92 -5.99 7.43
C GLY A 71 10.27 -6.23 8.12
N VAL A 72 10.64 -5.36 9.05
CA VAL A 72 11.85 -5.53 9.88
C VAL A 72 11.70 -6.74 10.79
N LEU A 73 10.55 -6.87 11.47
CA LEU A 73 10.30 -7.94 12.44
C LEU A 73 10.27 -9.33 11.78
N LEU A 74 9.68 -9.44 10.59
CA LEU A 74 9.57 -10.69 9.84
C LEU A 74 10.87 -11.05 9.11
N ARG A 75 11.60 -10.06 8.59
CA ARG A 75 12.77 -10.31 7.73
C ARG A 75 14.08 -10.40 8.51
N GLY A 76 14.17 -9.80 9.70
CA GLY A 76 15.37 -9.89 10.57
C GLY A 76 16.66 -9.32 9.97
N ASP A 77 16.61 -8.74 8.78
CA ASP A 77 17.77 -8.20 8.06
C ASP A 77 18.24 -6.89 8.68
N GLN A 78 19.56 -6.63 8.55
CA GLN A 78 20.17 -5.39 8.98
C GLN A 78 19.55 -4.21 8.25
N LEU A 79 18.74 -3.46 9.00
CA LEU A 79 18.14 -2.21 8.60
C LEU A 79 19.18 -1.29 7.96
N SER A 80 19.11 -1.14 6.63
CA SER A 80 19.91 -0.12 5.94
C SER A 80 19.59 1.24 6.55
N LEU A 81 20.61 2.06 6.79
CA LEU A 81 20.48 3.39 7.40
C LEU A 81 19.42 4.25 6.70
N TRP A 82 19.24 4.03 5.39
CA TRP A 82 18.21 4.65 4.56
C TRP A 82 16.78 4.31 4.98
N LEU A 83 16.53 3.08 5.45
CA LEU A 83 15.19 2.67 5.91
C LEU A 83 14.85 3.34 7.25
N ALA A 84 15.85 3.50 8.13
CA ALA A 84 15.69 4.26 9.37
C ALA A 84 15.41 5.75 9.07
N LEU A 85 16.15 6.37 8.15
CA LEU A 85 15.90 7.75 7.71
C LEU A 85 14.51 7.91 7.09
N ALA A 86 14.08 6.96 6.24
CA ALA A 86 12.73 6.95 5.68
C ALA A 86 11.65 6.85 6.78
N GLY A 87 11.85 5.99 7.78
CA GLY A 87 10.97 5.87 8.94
C GLY A 87 10.84 7.17 9.73
N VAL A 88 11.95 7.86 9.97
CA VAL A 88 11.96 9.19 10.62
C VAL A 88 11.21 10.23 9.79
N CYS A 89 11.44 10.29 8.48
CA CYS A 89 10.69 11.20 7.58
C CYS A 89 9.18 10.96 7.63
N VAL A 90 8.74 9.70 7.65
CA VAL A 90 7.31 9.36 7.77
C VAL A 90 6.76 9.77 9.14
N ALA A 91 7.50 9.52 10.22
CA ALA A 91 7.10 9.95 11.56
C ALA A 91 6.96 11.49 11.67
N VAL A 92 7.87 12.24 11.05
CA VAL A 92 7.79 13.71 10.95
C VAL A 92 6.57 14.14 10.14
N GLY A 93 6.29 13.48 9.01
CA GLY A 93 5.10 13.74 8.20
C GLY A 93 3.79 13.52 8.98
N ILE A 94 3.67 12.41 9.71
CA ILE A 94 2.52 12.13 10.59
C ILE A 94 2.37 13.24 11.63
N TRP A 95 3.47 13.63 12.27
CA TRP A 95 3.45 14.68 13.30
C TRP A 95 2.99 16.03 12.73
N LEU A 96 3.47 16.42 11.55
CA LEU A 96 3.08 17.67 10.89
C LEU A 96 1.59 17.69 10.54
N THR A 97 1.07 16.60 9.96
CA THR A 97 -0.34 16.49 9.56
C THR A 97 -1.27 16.37 10.76
N ASN A 98 -0.91 15.60 11.79
CA ASN A 98 -1.74 15.50 12.99
C ASN A 98 -1.88 16.86 13.71
N ARG A 99 -0.89 17.75 13.56
CA ARG A 99 -0.96 19.11 14.11
C ARG A 99 -1.90 20.03 13.33
N SER A 100 -2.05 19.83 12.01
CA SER A 100 -2.95 20.65 11.17
C SER A 100 -4.42 20.29 11.35
N VAL A 101 -4.74 19.06 11.77
CA VAL A 101 -6.13 18.63 12.04
C VAL A 101 -6.74 19.28 13.29
N ARG A 102 -5.91 19.85 14.17
CA ARG A 102 -6.35 20.49 15.43
C ARG A 102 -6.63 22.00 15.30
N ARG A 103 -6.69 22.56 14.08
CA ARG A 103 -7.19 23.94 13.85
C ARG A 103 -8.43 23.93 12.97
#